data_AF-A0A3S1RXR2-F1
#
_entry.id   AF-A0A3S1RXR2-F1
#
_cell.length_a   1.000
_cell.length_b   1.000
_cell.length_c   1.000
_cell.angle_alpha   90.00
_cell.angle_beta   90.00
_cell.angle_gamma   90.00
#
_symmetry.space_group_name_H-M   'P 1'
#
loop_
_entity.id
_entity.type
_entity.pdbx_description
1 polymer ?
#
loop_
_entity_poly.entity_id
_entity_poly.type
_entity_poly.pdbx_seq_one_letter_code
_entity_poly.pdbx_strand_id
1 'polypeptide(L)'
;MNDRLTVKEARSGEEDKLDQKAEISQTRAIRAVLRPGDTRSDADRFQRTTYRMFGTDRVLDRFHLDIQALQTEEETEVCQAWGMVSYTSDADFRRDIEPDYVSFTLMVKPSTFEMYARRIAEGTADEVIFGVGMVSGFYSEWSPEVHTRDVKILVPGNDQKVDLPIGIEFEVPRLGRIGEANLYINAKRVLSKPTTNEDDGDEPQTTPLVRPEVVVPQAGIDPQTVKLLQSLKGSTRWIIGLLIVLVIATLLKR
;
A
#
# COMPACT_ATOMS: atom_id res chain seq x y z
N MET A 1 7.44 -11.51 -12.64
CA MET A 1 7.20 -12.29 -11.40
C MET A 1 8.49 -13.02 -11.10
N ASN A 2 9.06 -12.83 -9.91
CA ASN A 2 10.25 -13.57 -9.48
C ASN A 2 9.77 -14.60 -8.46
N ASP A 3 9.75 -15.87 -8.83
CA ASP A 3 9.44 -16.95 -7.89
C ASP A 3 10.65 -17.17 -6.98
N ARG A 4 10.43 -17.10 -5.66
CA ARG A 4 11.47 -17.40 -4.67
C ARG A 4 11.11 -18.70 -3.96
N LEU A 5 11.91 -19.73 -4.18
CA LEU A 5 11.88 -20.96 -3.39
C LEU A 5 12.51 -20.69 -2.03
N THR A 6 11.76 -20.90 -0.95
CA THR A 6 12.29 -20.80 0.42
C THR A 6 12.21 -22.19 1.04
N VAL A 7 13.36 -22.84 1.23
CA VAL A 7 13.44 -24.13 1.93
C VAL A 7 13.63 -23.82 3.42
N LYS A 8 12.63 -24.16 4.25
CA LYS A 8 12.78 -24.11 5.71
C LYS A 8 13.31 -25.45 6.19
N GLU A 9 14.56 -25.50 6.62
CA GLU A 9 15.09 -26.65 7.35
C GLU A 9 14.58 -26.61 8.80
N ALA A 10 13.81 -27.61 9.19
CA ALA A 10 13.41 -27.79 10.58
C ALA A 10 14.63 -28.31 11.38
N ARG A 11 15.24 -27.44 12.20
CA ARG A 11 16.22 -27.91 13.20
C ARG A 11 15.47 -28.49 14.39
N SER A 12 15.22 -29.81 14.37
CA SER A 12 14.93 -30.55 15.60
C SER A 12 16.25 -31.08 16.16
N GLY A 13 16.63 -30.57 17.34
CA GLY A 13 17.54 -31.29 18.22
C GLY A 13 16.86 -32.57 18.72
N GLU A 14 17.69 -33.53 19.09
CA GLU A 14 17.41 -34.90 19.55
C GLU A 14 17.22 -35.97 18.46
N GLU A 15 18.23 -36.84 18.44
CA GLU A 15 18.36 -38.08 17.71
C GLU A 15 17.27 -39.07 18.15
N ASP A 16 16.14 -39.15 17.43
CA ASP A 16 15.58 -40.43 16.98
C ASP A 16 14.40 -40.23 16.01
N LYS A 17 14.52 -40.86 14.84
CA LYS A 17 13.47 -41.21 13.86
C LYS A 17 12.31 -40.23 13.61
N LEU A 18 12.29 -39.65 12.41
CA LEU A 18 11.30 -39.94 11.35
C LEU A 18 11.58 -39.06 10.10
N ASP A 19 11.39 -39.64 8.92
CA ASP A 19 11.45 -38.97 7.61
C ASP A 19 10.46 -37.79 7.52
N GLN A 20 10.84 -36.62 8.03
CA GLN A 20 10.10 -35.39 7.78
C GLN A 20 10.41 -34.91 6.38
N LYS A 21 9.54 -35.33 5.45
CA LYS A 21 9.52 -34.85 4.06
C LYS A 21 9.44 -33.32 4.08
N ALA A 22 10.54 -32.66 3.75
CA ALA A 22 10.61 -31.20 3.69
C ALA A 22 9.50 -30.67 2.78
N GLU A 23 8.57 -29.91 3.36
CA GLU A 23 7.49 -29.29 2.62
C GLU A 23 8.05 -28.05 1.91
N ILE A 24 8.26 -28.17 0.60
CA ILE A 24 8.71 -27.05 -0.23
C ILE A 24 7.52 -26.12 -0.43
N SER A 25 7.51 -24.99 0.29
CA SER A 25 6.54 -23.92 0.07
C SER A 25 7.09 -22.93 -0.96
N GLN A 26 6.38 -22.76 -2.07
CA GLN A 26 6.67 -21.71 -3.06
C GLN A 26 5.90 -20.45 -2.68
N THR A 27 6.60 -19.33 -2.47
CA THR A 27 5.98 -18.04 -2.19
C THR A 27 6.11 -17.13 -3.39
N ARG A 28 4.97 -16.70 -3.96
CA ARG A 28 4.90 -15.68 -5.02
C ARG A 28 4.91 -14.30 -4.37
N ALA A 29 5.64 -13.36 -4.96
CA ALA A 29 5.69 -11.98 -4.49
C ALA A 29 5.69 -10.97 -5.66
N ILE A 30 5.03 -9.84 -5.45
CA ILE A 30 5.13 -8.65 -6.30
C ILE A 30 6.05 -7.68 -5.58
N ARG A 31 7.10 -7.21 -6.26
CA ARG A 31 8.06 -6.26 -5.69
C ARG A 31 8.00 -4.94 -6.43
N ALA A 32 7.96 -3.85 -5.68
CA ALA A 32 7.98 -2.50 -6.21
C ALA A 32 8.98 -1.62 -5.44
N VAL A 33 9.53 -0.63 -6.13
CA VAL A 33 10.30 0.45 -5.52
C VAL A 33 9.46 1.71 -5.62
N LEU A 34 9.12 2.27 -4.47
CA LEU A 34 8.27 3.43 -4.31
C LEU A 34 9.11 4.67 -4.03
N ARG A 35 8.62 5.83 -4.44
CA ARG A 35 9.18 7.13 -4.08
C ARG A 35 8.25 7.79 -3.04
N PRO A 36 8.78 8.42 -1.99
CA PRO A 36 7.95 9.15 -1.04
C PRO A 36 7.39 10.42 -1.69
N GLY A 37 6.11 10.71 -1.39
CA GLY A 37 5.41 11.91 -1.82
C GLY A 37 3.99 11.61 -2.33
N ASP A 38 3.28 12.68 -2.68
CA ASP A 38 2.00 12.60 -3.39
C ASP A 38 2.26 12.75 -4.90
N THR A 39 1.72 11.84 -5.72
CA THR A 39 1.84 11.91 -7.19
C THR A 39 1.21 13.18 -7.76
N ARG A 40 0.28 13.82 -7.03
CA ARG A 40 -0.37 15.08 -7.42
C ARG A 40 0.41 16.33 -7.02
N SER A 41 1.24 16.25 -5.97
CA SER A 41 1.93 17.41 -5.37
C SER A 41 3.41 17.50 -5.76
N ASP A 42 3.89 16.66 -6.67
CA ASP A 42 5.31 16.62 -7.07
C ASP A 42 5.83 17.95 -7.67
N ALA A 43 4.93 18.86 -8.04
CA ALA A 43 5.24 20.22 -8.48
C ALA A 43 5.60 21.19 -7.33
N ASP A 44 5.09 20.97 -6.11
CA ASP A 44 5.35 21.84 -4.97
C ASP A 44 6.45 21.26 -4.06
N ARG A 45 7.69 21.64 -4.37
CA ARG A 45 8.87 21.23 -3.59
C ARG A 45 8.77 21.60 -2.10
N PHE A 46 7.97 22.60 -1.73
CA PHE A 46 7.84 23.05 -0.35
C PHE A 46 7.00 22.11 0.52
N GLN A 47 6.28 21.17 -0.08
CA GLN A 47 5.41 20.22 0.63
C GLN A 47 5.99 18.80 0.70
N ARG A 48 7.20 18.57 0.17
CA ARG A 48 7.77 17.23 0.11
C ARG A 48 8.30 16.78 1.48
N THR A 49 7.66 15.78 2.06
CA THR A 49 8.16 15.11 3.27
C THR A 49 9.50 14.42 2.99
N THR A 50 10.50 14.71 3.81
CA THR A 50 11.81 14.06 3.79
C THR A 50 11.87 12.98 4.86
N TYR A 51 12.50 11.86 4.53
CA TYR A 51 12.64 10.71 5.44
C TYR A 51 14.11 10.45 5.72
N ARG A 52 14.47 10.18 6.97
CA ARG A 52 15.86 9.92 7.40
C ARG A 52 15.87 8.88 8.52
N MET A 53 16.97 8.14 8.68
CA MET A 53 17.16 7.27 9.84
C MET A 53 17.53 8.10 11.08
N PHE A 54 17.13 7.67 12.29
CA PHE A 54 17.70 8.24 13.51
C PHE A 54 19.22 8.09 13.54
N GLY A 55 19.89 9.13 14.04
CA GLY A 55 21.36 9.21 14.10
C GLY A 55 22.03 9.56 12.76
N THR A 56 21.26 9.86 11.71
CA THR A 56 21.81 10.16 10.37
C THR A 56 21.08 11.34 9.71
N ASP A 57 21.77 12.02 8.81
CA ASP A 57 21.20 13.10 7.98
C ASP A 57 20.94 12.67 6.53
N ARG A 58 21.23 11.40 6.22
CA ARG A 58 21.05 10.82 4.90
C ARG A 58 19.57 10.71 4.58
N VAL A 59 19.20 11.19 3.39
CA VAL A 59 17.81 11.17 2.92
C VAL A 59 17.50 9.81 2.31
N LEU A 60 16.38 9.23 2.74
CA LEU A 60 15.79 8.04 2.14
C LEU A 60 14.86 8.46 1.00
N ASP A 61 15.28 8.22 -0.24
CA ASP A 61 14.56 8.60 -1.45
C ASP A 61 13.71 7.46 -2.04
N ARG A 62 13.86 6.25 -1.50
CA ARG A 62 13.22 5.03 -1.98
C ARG A 62 12.71 4.18 -0.83
N PHE A 63 11.53 3.61 -1.03
CA PHE A 63 10.96 2.58 -0.16
C PHE A 63 10.72 1.33 -0.98
N HIS A 64 10.94 0.17 -0.38
CA HIS A 64 10.62 -1.11 -1.03
C HIS A 64 9.24 -1.57 -0.58
N LEU A 65 8.48 -2.16 -1.50
CA LEU A 65 7.21 -2.80 -1.21
C LEU A 65 7.25 -4.23 -1.74
N ASP A 66 7.08 -5.19 -0.83
CA ASP A 66 6.91 -6.60 -1.11
C ASP A 66 5.47 -7.00 -0.80
N ILE A 67 4.69 -7.31 -1.83
CA ILE A 67 3.32 -7.81 -1.69
C ILE A 67 3.37 -9.33 -1.74
N GLN A 68 2.77 -9.99 -0.77
CA GLN A 68 2.73 -11.44 -0.65
C GLN A 68 1.28 -11.91 -0.46
N ALA A 69 0.96 -13.08 -1.00
CA ALA A 69 -0.31 -13.74 -0.73
C ALA A 69 -0.26 -14.43 0.64
N LEU A 70 -1.33 -14.26 1.43
CA LEU A 70 -1.61 -15.08 2.61
C LEU A 70 -1.86 -16.54 2.19
N GLN A 71 -1.81 -17.48 3.14
CA GLN A 71 -2.05 -18.89 2.83
C GLN A 71 -3.53 -19.17 2.56
N THR A 72 -4.42 -18.42 3.23
CA THR A 72 -5.87 -18.63 3.17
C THR A 72 -6.63 -17.31 2.98
N GLU A 73 -7.87 -17.40 2.51
CA GLU A 73 -8.78 -16.24 2.35
C GLU A 73 -9.38 -15.75 3.69
N GLU A 74 -9.27 -16.56 4.73
CA GLU A 74 -9.82 -16.29 6.07
C GLU A 74 -8.86 -15.46 6.93
N GLU A 75 -7.57 -15.47 6.60
CA GLU A 75 -6.56 -14.66 7.27
C GLU A 75 -6.82 -13.16 7.07
N THR A 76 -6.44 -12.39 8.08
CA THR A 76 -6.53 -10.92 8.04
C THR A 76 -5.32 -10.37 7.32
N GLU A 77 -5.55 -9.41 6.42
CA GLU A 77 -4.48 -8.69 5.74
C GLU A 77 -3.65 -7.90 6.76
N VAL A 78 -2.33 -7.96 6.62
CA VAL A 78 -1.39 -7.37 7.57
C VAL A 78 -0.27 -6.68 6.81
N CYS A 79 0.16 -5.53 7.31
CA CYS A 79 1.34 -4.83 6.81
C CYS A 79 2.39 -4.66 7.90
N GLN A 80 3.65 -4.89 7.53
CA GLN A 80 4.80 -4.73 8.39
C GLN A 80 5.85 -3.85 7.69
N ALA A 81 6.52 -3.01 8.47
CA ALA A 81 7.71 -2.28 8.06
C ALA A 81 8.94 -2.95 8.66
N TRP A 82 10.00 -3.01 7.86
CA TRP A 82 11.33 -3.36 8.31
C TRP A 82 12.33 -2.35 7.72
N GLY A 83 13.48 -2.22 8.35
CA GLY A 83 14.53 -1.38 7.81
C GLY A 83 15.87 -1.64 8.47
N MET A 84 16.91 -1.07 7.85
CA MET A 84 18.28 -1.10 8.35
C MET A 84 18.97 0.23 8.06
N VAL A 85 19.87 0.62 8.94
CA VAL A 85 20.74 1.77 8.74
C VAL A 85 21.93 1.35 7.89
N SER A 86 22.40 2.25 7.02
CA SER A 86 23.55 2.05 6.17
C SER A 86 24.76 1.59 6.97
N TYR A 87 25.42 0.54 6.46
CA TYR A 87 26.63 -0.01 7.03
C TYR A 87 27.64 -0.29 5.93
N THR A 88 28.90 -0.33 6.32
CA THR A 88 29.98 -0.75 5.43
C THR A 88 30.29 -2.21 5.72
N SER A 89 30.21 -3.04 4.70
CA SER A 89 30.71 -4.41 4.75
C SER A 89 32.08 -4.48 4.07
N ASP A 90 32.93 -5.36 4.58
CA ASP A 90 34.20 -5.72 3.93
C ASP A 90 34.11 -7.19 3.56
N ALA A 91 33.69 -7.44 2.33
CA ALA A 91 33.62 -8.78 1.75
C ALA A 91 34.66 -8.86 0.63
N ASP A 92 35.47 -9.92 0.63
CA ASP A 92 36.51 -10.14 -0.39
C ASP A 92 37.47 -8.95 -0.59
N PHE A 93 37.83 -8.24 0.48
CA PHE A 93 38.68 -7.04 0.48
C PHE A 93 38.08 -5.87 -0.32
N ARG A 94 36.78 -5.90 -0.60
CA ARG A 94 36.03 -4.80 -1.19
C ARG A 94 35.16 -4.16 -0.13
N ARG A 95 35.32 -2.85 -0.01
CA ARG A 95 34.51 -2.02 0.87
C ARG A 95 33.22 -1.65 0.14
N ASP A 96 32.14 -2.35 0.47
CA ASP A 96 30.82 -2.09 -0.08
C ASP A 96 29.96 -1.38 0.97
N ILE A 97 29.35 -0.27 0.55
CA ILE A 97 28.45 0.51 1.41
C ILE A 97 27.02 0.12 1.06
N GLU A 98 26.37 -0.53 2.00
CA GLU A 98 24.93 -0.79 1.91
C GLU A 98 24.19 0.48 2.35
N PRO A 99 23.27 1.03 1.53
CA PRO A 99 22.56 2.27 1.86
C PRO A 99 21.51 2.06 2.96
N ASP A 100 20.97 3.16 3.48
CA ASP A 100 19.79 3.09 4.36
C ASP A 100 18.63 2.44 3.58
N TYR A 101 17.89 1.55 4.24
CA TYR A 101 16.87 0.74 3.59
C TYR A 101 15.63 0.63 4.45
N VAL A 102 14.46 0.81 3.82
CA VAL A 102 13.15 0.54 4.42
C VAL A 102 12.31 -0.25 3.44
N SER A 103 11.73 -1.34 3.92
CA SER A 103 10.77 -2.15 3.18
C SER A 103 9.45 -2.27 3.92
N PHE A 104 8.39 -2.36 3.14
CA PHE A 104 7.06 -2.71 3.57
C PHE A 104 6.72 -4.08 3.03
N THR A 105 6.29 -4.99 3.90
CA THR A 105 5.71 -6.26 3.51
C THR A 105 4.20 -6.17 3.68
N LEU A 106 3.46 -6.21 2.57
CA LEU A 106 2.00 -6.21 2.55
C LEU A 106 1.51 -7.63 2.25
N MET A 107 0.95 -8.28 3.26
CA MET A 107 0.33 -9.60 3.12
C MET A 107 -1.16 -9.42 2.86
N VAL A 108 -1.59 -9.81 1.66
CA VAL A 108 -2.98 -9.67 1.18
C VAL A 108 -3.60 -11.04 0.93
N LYS A 109 -4.92 -11.08 0.85
CA LYS A 109 -5.63 -12.32 0.50
C LYS A 109 -5.21 -12.85 -0.88
N PRO A 110 -5.22 -14.17 -1.11
CA PRO A 110 -4.87 -14.75 -2.41
C PRO A 110 -5.63 -14.13 -3.59
N SER A 111 -6.95 -13.94 -3.45
CA SER A 111 -7.81 -13.30 -4.44
C SER A 111 -7.38 -11.85 -4.77
N THR A 112 -7.06 -11.07 -3.74
CA THR A 112 -6.50 -9.71 -3.87
C THR A 112 -5.15 -9.73 -4.59
N PHE A 113 -4.27 -10.67 -4.24
CA PHE A 113 -2.96 -10.82 -4.86
C PHE A 113 -3.09 -11.14 -6.36
N GLU A 114 -3.95 -12.09 -6.74
CA GLU A 114 -4.17 -12.44 -8.14
C GLU A 114 -4.76 -11.27 -8.94
N MET A 115 -5.66 -10.50 -8.33
CA MET A 115 -6.15 -9.28 -8.95
C MET A 115 -5.01 -8.30 -9.24
N TYR A 116 -4.09 -8.07 -8.30
CA TYR A 116 -2.92 -7.21 -8.53
C TYR A 116 -1.99 -7.77 -9.60
N ALA A 117 -1.65 -9.06 -9.51
CA ALA A 117 -0.78 -9.73 -10.46
C ALA A 117 -1.33 -9.66 -11.88
N ARG A 118 -2.64 -9.92 -12.04
CA ARG A 118 -3.33 -9.82 -13.33
C ARG A 118 -3.26 -8.40 -13.91
N ARG A 119 -3.57 -7.37 -13.11
CA ARG A 119 -3.52 -5.98 -13.59
C ARG A 119 -2.13 -5.56 -14.04
N ILE A 120 -1.10 -6.00 -13.33
CA ILE A 120 0.30 -5.76 -13.71
C ILE A 120 0.65 -6.51 -14.99
N ALA A 121 0.27 -7.79 -15.11
CA ALA A 121 0.54 -8.61 -16.28
C ALA A 121 -0.18 -8.09 -17.55
N GLU A 122 -1.40 -7.58 -17.41
CA GLU A 122 -2.17 -6.96 -18.48
C GLU A 122 -1.70 -5.54 -18.85
N GLY A 123 -0.75 -4.97 -18.09
CA GLY A 123 -0.27 -3.61 -18.32
C GLY A 123 -1.30 -2.52 -17.97
N THR A 124 -2.28 -2.82 -17.10
CA THR A 124 -3.34 -1.87 -16.67
C THR A 124 -3.03 -1.19 -15.33
N ALA A 125 -1.76 -1.25 -14.93
CA ALA A 125 -1.21 -0.71 -13.69
C ALA A 125 -0.25 0.45 -13.99
N ASP A 126 -0.80 1.56 -14.47
CA ASP A 126 0.00 2.74 -14.85
C ASP A 126 0.55 3.50 -13.63
N GLU A 127 -0.19 3.48 -12.52
CA GLU A 127 0.19 4.13 -11.27
C GLU A 127 -0.10 3.21 -10.08
N VAL A 128 0.86 3.11 -9.15
CA VAL A 128 0.72 2.36 -7.91
C VAL A 128 0.96 3.32 -6.74
N ILE A 129 -0.07 3.55 -5.93
CA ILE A 129 -0.01 4.40 -4.74
C ILE A 129 -0.16 3.51 -3.53
N PHE A 130 0.86 3.51 -2.67
CA PHE A 130 0.84 2.80 -1.40
C PHE A 130 0.79 3.81 -0.26
N GLY A 131 -0.31 3.79 0.48
CA GLY A 131 -0.52 4.65 1.65
C GLY A 131 -0.43 3.83 2.93
N VAL A 132 0.28 4.35 3.93
CA VAL A 132 0.40 3.74 5.25
C VAL A 132 0.05 4.76 6.34
N GLY A 133 -0.58 4.28 7.40
CA GLY A 133 -1.00 5.06 8.56
C GLY A 133 -0.65 4.34 9.86
N MET A 134 -0.51 5.11 10.94
CA MET A 134 -0.16 4.58 12.27
C MET A 134 1.10 3.68 12.23
N VAL A 135 2.16 4.19 11.61
CA VAL A 135 3.41 3.44 11.43
C VAL A 135 4.27 3.58 12.68
N SER A 136 4.47 2.49 13.42
CA SER A 136 5.40 2.46 14.55
C SER A 136 6.83 2.71 14.05
N GLY A 137 7.62 3.46 14.82
CA GLY A 137 9.00 3.81 14.45
C GLY A 137 9.14 5.01 13.51
N PHE A 138 8.03 5.62 13.06
CA PHE A 138 8.05 6.89 12.32
C PHE A 138 7.79 8.04 13.30
N TYR A 139 8.71 9.00 13.31
CA TYR A 139 8.66 10.14 14.21
C TYR A 139 8.74 11.42 13.43
N SER A 140 7.96 12.40 13.84
CA SER A 140 8.06 13.77 13.35
C SER A 140 8.15 14.72 14.51
N GLU A 141 8.79 15.86 14.28
CA GLU A 141 8.67 16.97 15.20
C GLU A 141 7.22 17.43 15.25
N TRP A 142 6.75 17.78 16.45
CA TRP A 142 5.44 18.39 16.59
C TRP A 142 5.40 19.69 15.78
N SER A 143 4.36 19.83 14.96
CA SER A 143 4.14 21.01 14.14
C SER A 143 2.66 21.41 14.23
N PRO A 144 2.33 22.72 14.27
CA PRO A 144 0.97 23.20 14.11
C PRO A 144 0.46 23.07 12.67
N GLU A 145 1.35 22.80 11.70
CA GLU A 145 0.96 22.56 10.31
C GLU A 145 0.30 21.19 10.16
N VAL A 146 -0.67 21.09 9.25
CA VAL A 146 -1.34 19.81 8.91
C VAL A 146 -0.43 18.85 8.13
N HIS A 147 0.80 19.29 7.79
CA HIS A 147 1.77 18.52 7.03
C HIS A 147 3.07 18.37 7.82
N THR A 148 3.67 17.19 7.67
CA THR A 148 4.98 16.89 8.24
C THR A 148 6.06 17.01 7.15
N ARG A 149 7.10 17.80 7.41
CA ARG A 149 8.21 18.01 6.47
C ARG A 149 9.38 17.07 6.68
N ASP A 150 9.64 16.65 7.91
CA ASP A 150 10.75 15.75 8.25
C ASP A 150 10.25 14.59 9.10
N VAL A 151 10.63 13.39 8.70
CA VAL A 151 10.30 12.15 9.38
C VAL A 151 11.59 11.40 9.68
N LYS A 152 11.82 11.11 10.96
CA LYS A 152 12.91 10.26 11.45
C LYS A 152 12.39 8.84 11.69
N ILE A 153 13.17 7.86 11.24
CA ILE A 153 12.81 6.44 11.23
C ILE A 153 13.70 5.68 12.21
N LEU A 154 13.07 4.99 13.15
CA LEU A 154 13.71 4.15 14.16
C LEU A 154 13.52 2.68 13.81
N VAL A 155 14.59 2.02 13.34
CA VAL A 155 14.60 0.64 12.86
C VAL A 155 14.44 -0.36 14.02
N PRO A 156 14.02 -1.62 13.73
CA PRO A 156 13.83 -2.61 14.78
C PRO A 156 15.18 -3.05 15.38
N GLY A 157 15.15 -3.62 16.58
CA GLY A 157 16.35 -4.10 17.26
C GLY A 157 17.17 -2.99 17.93
N ASN A 158 18.47 -3.25 18.10
CA ASN A 158 19.39 -2.40 18.88
C ASN A 158 20.41 -1.65 18.03
N ASP A 159 20.25 -1.64 16.71
CA ASP A 159 21.19 -1.00 15.78
C ASP A 159 21.24 0.52 15.96
N GLN A 160 20.17 1.10 16.49
CA GLN A 160 20.08 2.50 16.88
C GLN A 160 19.89 2.59 18.40
N LYS A 161 20.94 2.99 19.10
CA LYS A 161 20.89 3.26 20.54
C LYS A 161 20.04 4.51 20.79
N VAL A 162 19.08 4.40 21.72
CA VAL A 162 18.24 5.52 22.15
C VAL A 162 18.55 5.82 23.60
N ASP A 163 19.12 6.99 23.87
CA ASP A 163 19.36 7.46 25.22
C ASP A 163 18.10 8.18 25.73
N LEU A 164 17.44 7.59 26.73
CA LEU A 164 16.29 8.19 27.39
C LEU A 164 16.71 9.01 28.62
N PRO A 165 16.01 10.12 28.91
CA PRO A 165 16.24 10.87 30.15
C PRO A 165 16.08 10.00 31.41
N ILE A 166 16.81 10.35 32.47
CA ILE A 166 16.75 9.66 33.76
C ILE A 166 15.31 9.67 34.30
N GLY A 167 14.82 8.51 34.74
CA GLY A 167 13.48 8.36 35.33
C GLY A 167 12.35 8.08 34.34
N ILE A 168 12.67 7.88 33.06
CA ILE A 168 11.72 7.49 32.02
C ILE A 168 11.95 6.03 31.62
N GLU A 169 10.98 5.17 31.94
CA GLU A 169 10.98 3.75 31.59
C GLU A 169 9.83 3.45 30.62
N PHE A 170 10.03 3.74 29.33
CA PHE A 170 9.16 3.21 28.29
C PHE A 170 9.96 2.74 27.09
N GLU A 171 9.46 1.71 26.42
CA GLU A 171 10.06 1.22 25.19
C GLU A 171 9.65 2.13 24.03
N VAL A 172 10.64 2.77 23.40
CA VAL A 172 10.41 3.65 22.26
C VAL A 172 9.94 2.83 21.06
N PRO A 173 8.75 3.11 20.48
CA PRO A 173 8.26 2.38 19.31
C PRO A 173 9.26 2.32 18.16
N ARG A 174 9.51 1.13 17.65
CA ARG A 174 10.39 0.90 16.49
C ARG A 174 9.57 0.42 15.29
N LEU A 175 10.19 0.40 14.11
CA LEU A 175 9.58 -0.19 12.92
C LEU A 175 9.08 -1.60 13.21
N GLY A 176 7.92 -1.91 12.68
CA GLY A 176 7.27 -3.19 12.88
C GLY A 176 5.87 -3.17 12.30
N ARG A 177 4.86 -3.44 13.13
CA ARG A 177 3.48 -3.49 12.68
C ARG A 177 2.97 -2.10 12.26
N ILE A 178 2.28 -2.07 11.13
CA ILE A 178 1.57 -0.89 10.61
C ILE A 178 0.08 -1.02 10.95
N GLY A 179 -0.51 0.08 11.44
CA GLY A 179 -1.94 0.08 11.78
C GLY A 179 -2.85 0.12 10.56
N GLU A 180 -2.49 0.90 9.53
CA GLU A 180 -3.29 1.08 8.32
C GLU A 180 -2.43 0.96 7.06
N ALA A 181 -2.87 0.19 6.07
CA ALA A 181 -2.20 0.08 4.79
C ALA A 181 -3.24 0.00 3.66
N ASN A 182 -3.03 0.80 2.62
CA ASN A 182 -3.89 0.85 1.44
C ASN A 182 -3.03 0.81 0.18
N LEU A 183 -3.40 -0.03 -0.78
CA LEU A 183 -2.74 -0.10 -2.08
C LEU A 183 -3.74 0.21 -3.19
N TYR A 184 -3.46 1.27 -3.94
CA TYR A 184 -4.22 1.66 -5.11
C TYR A 184 -3.40 1.37 -6.35
N ILE A 185 -4.00 0.65 -7.30
CA ILE A 185 -3.44 0.45 -8.64
C ILE A 185 -4.40 1.18 -9.59
N ASN A 186 -3.91 2.20 -10.29
CA ASN A 186 -4.71 3.03 -11.18
C ASN A 186 -4.30 2.82 -12.63
N ALA A 187 -5.28 2.88 -13.52
CA ALA A 187 -5.04 2.96 -14.97
C ALA A 187 -5.12 4.43 -15.38
N LYS A 188 -4.09 4.92 -16.08
CA LYS A 188 -4.04 6.28 -16.60
C LYS A 188 -4.89 6.31 -17.87
N ARG A 189 -6.10 6.85 -17.75
CA ARG A 189 -6.90 7.19 -18.93
C ARG A 189 -6.25 8.38 -19.62
N VAL A 190 -5.42 8.12 -20.61
CA VAL A 190 -5.00 9.16 -21.55
C VAL A 190 -6.25 9.54 -22.34
N LEU A 191 -6.90 10.64 -21.96
CA LEU A 191 -7.80 11.31 -22.89
C LEU A 191 -6.92 11.80 -24.03
N SER A 192 -6.88 11.05 -25.12
CA SER A 192 -6.35 11.53 -26.39
C SER A 192 -7.14 12.80 -26.72
N LYS A 193 -6.53 13.97 -26.47
CA LYS A 193 -7.09 15.23 -26.95
C LYS A 193 -7.19 15.06 -28.46
N PRO A 194 -8.38 15.16 -29.08
CA PRO A 194 -8.47 15.07 -30.52
C PRO A 194 -7.54 16.14 -31.07
N THR A 195 -6.51 15.70 -31.79
CA THR A 195 -5.65 16.60 -32.54
C THR A 195 -6.56 17.18 -33.61
N THR A 196 -7.17 18.33 -33.31
CA THR A 196 -7.69 19.21 -34.35
C THR A 196 -6.48 19.58 -35.15
N ASN A 197 -6.26 18.85 -36.24
CA ASN A 197 -5.43 19.34 -37.33
C ASN A 197 -6.17 20.59 -37.81
N GLU A 198 -5.74 21.76 -37.32
CA GLU A 198 -6.00 23.02 -38.00
C GLU A 198 -5.23 22.91 -39.31
N ASP A 199 -5.93 22.39 -40.30
CA ASP A 199 -5.54 22.35 -41.70
C ASP A 199 -5.56 23.80 -42.18
N ASP A 200 -4.37 24.40 -42.21
CA ASP A 200 -4.10 25.66 -42.85
C ASP A 200 -4.42 25.53 -44.35
N GLY A 201 -5.60 26.02 -44.73
CA GLY A 201 -5.86 26.62 -46.03
C GLY A 201 -5.93 25.69 -47.23
N ASP A 202 -7.14 25.28 -47.59
CA ASP A 202 -7.59 25.43 -48.98
C ASP A 202 -9.13 25.59 -49.06
N GLU A 203 -9.55 26.39 -50.03
CA GLU A 203 -10.91 26.90 -50.26
C GLU A 203 -12.01 25.82 -50.46
N PRO A 204 -13.30 26.20 -50.31
CA PRO A 204 -14.39 25.27 -50.09
C PRO A 204 -14.92 24.67 -51.39
N GLN A 205 -14.96 23.34 -51.48
CA GLN A 205 -15.94 22.65 -52.33
C GLN A 205 -16.93 21.88 -51.47
N THR A 206 -18.15 22.39 -51.53
CA THR A 206 -19.38 21.91 -50.90
C THR A 206 -19.64 20.45 -51.23
N THR A 207 -19.69 19.59 -50.21
CA THR A 207 -20.41 18.31 -50.28
C THR A 207 -21.39 18.21 -49.10
N PRO A 208 -22.63 17.76 -49.34
CA PRO A 208 -23.66 17.73 -48.31
C PRO A 208 -23.35 16.65 -47.28
N LEU A 209 -23.30 17.08 -46.03
CA LEU A 209 -23.15 16.24 -44.85
C LEU A 209 -24.35 15.30 -44.74
N VAL A 210 -24.18 14.02 -45.10
CA VAL A 210 -25.07 12.95 -44.67
C VAL A 210 -24.80 12.73 -43.19
N ARG A 211 -25.69 13.26 -42.36
CA ARG A 211 -25.70 13.10 -40.90
C ARG A 211 -25.89 11.61 -40.57
N PRO A 212 -24.91 10.91 -40.00
CA PRO A 212 -25.16 9.60 -39.42
C PRO A 212 -26.10 9.81 -38.23
N GLU A 213 -27.23 9.13 -38.27
CA GLU A 213 -28.18 9.09 -37.16
C GLU A 213 -27.48 8.44 -35.97
N VAL A 214 -27.08 9.27 -35.02
CA VAL A 214 -26.50 8.82 -33.74
C VAL A 214 -27.60 8.08 -33.00
N VAL A 215 -27.56 6.75 -33.07
CA VAL A 215 -28.32 5.89 -32.19
C VAL A 215 -27.80 6.13 -30.77
N VAL A 216 -28.49 6.99 -30.04
CA VAL A 216 -28.30 7.19 -28.61
C VAL A 216 -28.54 5.84 -27.93
N PRO A 217 -27.52 5.21 -27.30
CA PRO A 217 -27.77 4.05 -26.47
C PRO A 217 -28.65 4.51 -25.34
N GLN A 218 -29.92 4.09 -25.34
CA GLN A 218 -30.76 4.24 -24.17
C GLN A 218 -30.06 3.52 -23.02
N ALA A 219 -29.65 4.27 -22.02
CA ALA A 219 -29.13 3.76 -20.77
C ALA A 219 -30.23 2.92 -20.11
N GLY A 220 -30.28 1.64 -20.48
CA GLY A 220 -31.06 0.64 -19.79
C GLY A 220 -30.56 0.57 -18.37
N ILE A 221 -31.37 1.04 -17.43
CA ILE A 221 -31.18 0.79 -16.01
C ILE A 221 -31.15 -0.73 -15.85
N ASP A 222 -29.96 -1.26 -15.60
CA ASP A 222 -29.73 -2.68 -15.42
C ASP A 222 -30.65 -3.19 -14.29
N PRO A 223 -31.56 -4.15 -14.56
CA PRO A 223 -32.52 -4.65 -13.57
C PRO A 223 -31.86 -5.23 -12.30
N GLN A 224 -30.55 -5.53 -12.33
CA GLN A 224 -29.80 -5.92 -11.14
C GLN A 224 -29.57 -4.77 -10.15
N THR A 225 -29.39 -3.54 -10.63
CA THR A 225 -29.17 -2.37 -9.76
C THR A 225 -30.43 -1.99 -8.96
N VAL A 226 -31.61 -2.25 -9.52
CA VAL A 226 -32.91 -2.00 -8.85
C VAL A 226 -33.13 -3.00 -7.69
N LYS A 227 -32.66 -4.26 -7.81
CA LYS A 227 -32.76 -5.24 -6.73
C LYS A 227 -31.86 -4.90 -5.53
N LEU A 228 -30.67 -4.36 -5.77
CA LEU A 228 -29.77 -3.94 -4.68
C LEU A 228 -30.34 -2.76 -3.88
N LEU A 229 -30.98 -1.80 -4.55
CA LEU A 229 -31.60 -0.64 -3.89
C LEU A 229 -32.85 -0.99 -3.07
N GLN A 230 -33.60 -2.03 -3.45
CA GLN A 230 -34.73 -2.50 -2.65
C GLN A 230 -34.30 -3.29 -1.40
N SER A 231 -33.21 -4.05 -1.49
CA SER A 231 -32.63 -4.78 -0.35
C SER A 231 -32.18 -3.83 0.78
N LEU A 232 -31.60 -2.68 0.43
CA LEU A 232 -31.06 -1.72 1.39
C LEU A 232 -32.13 -1.01 2.24
N LYS A 233 -33.38 -0.89 1.76
CA LYS A 233 -34.48 -0.27 2.50
C LYS A 233 -35.06 -1.16 3.60
N GLY A 234 -34.81 -2.48 3.57
CA GLY A 234 -35.29 -3.41 4.59
C GLY A 234 -34.46 -3.39 5.88
N SER A 235 -33.13 -3.19 5.77
CA SER A 235 -32.20 -3.33 6.90
C SER A 235 -32.16 -2.10 7.82
N THR A 236 -32.50 -0.91 7.32
CA THR A 236 -32.43 0.33 8.12
C THR A 236 -33.44 0.34 9.29
N ARG A 237 -34.59 -0.34 9.14
CA ARG A 237 -35.61 -0.41 10.19
C ARG A 237 -35.19 -1.24 11.40
N TRP A 238 -34.38 -2.29 11.19
CA TRP A 238 -33.88 -3.12 12.29
C TRP A 238 -32.82 -2.42 13.14
N ILE A 239 -31.94 -1.65 12.49
CA ILE A 239 -30.87 -0.92 13.17
C ILE A 239 -31.44 0.15 14.11
N ILE A 240 -32.47 0.89 13.67
CA ILE A 240 -33.13 1.91 14.49
C ILE A 240 -33.82 1.26 15.71
N GLY A 241 -34.50 0.12 15.51
CA GLY A 241 -35.13 -0.62 16.60
C GLY A 241 -34.12 -1.09 17.66
N LEU A 242 -32.98 -1.61 17.23
CA LEU A 242 -31.93 -2.10 18.13
C LEU A 242 -31.30 -0.96 18.94
N LEU A 243 -31.07 0.21 18.33
CA LEU A 243 -30.59 1.41 19.01
C LEU A 243 -31.57 1.90 20.08
N ILE A 244 -32.88 1.92 19.79
CA ILE A 244 -33.90 2.33 20.77
C ILE A 244 -33.93 1.38 21.97
N VAL A 245 -33.88 0.06 21.74
CA VAL A 245 -33.84 -0.93 22.83
C VAL A 245 -32.59 -0.74 23.70
N LEU A 246 -31.44 -0.45 23.10
CA LEU A 246 -30.19 -0.24 23.82
C LEU A 246 -30.23 1.03 24.70
N VAL A 247 -30.85 2.11 24.20
CA VAL A 247 -31.07 3.35 24.98
C VAL A 247 -32.06 3.14 26.12
N ILE A 248 -33.15 2.38 25.90
CA ILE A 248 -34.11 2.06 26.97
C ILE A 248 -33.44 1.18 28.05
N ALA A 249 -32.64 0.20 27.65
CA ALA A 249 -31.93 -0.69 28.58
C ALA A 249 -30.88 0.04 29.42
N THR A 250 -30.21 1.07 28.88
CA THR A 250 -29.26 1.89 29.66
C THR A 250 -29.96 2.86 30.60
N LEU A 251 -31.15 3.36 30.23
CA LEU A 251 -31.96 4.22 31.10
C LEU A 251 -32.63 3.45 32.25
N LEU A 252 -33.05 2.20 32.05
CA LEU A 252 -33.66 1.36 33.09
C LEU A 252 -32.66 0.79 34.11
N LYS A 253 -31.36 0.78 33.78
CA LYS A 253 -30.30 0.32 34.70
C LYS A 253 -29.78 1.40 35.65
N ARG A 254 -30.35 2.61 35.60
CA ARG A 254 -29.95 3.76 36.42
C ARG A 254 -31.01 4.07 37.45
#